data_AF-A0A817P0W2-F1
#
_entry.id   AF-A0A817P0W2-F1
#
_cell.length_a   1.000
_cell.length_b   1.000
_cell.length_c   1.000
_cell.angle_alpha   90.00
_cell.angle_beta   90.00
_cell.angle_gamma   90.00
#
_symmetry.space_group_name_H-M   'P 1'
#
loop_
_entity.id
_entity.type
_entity.pdbx_description
1 polymer ?
#
loop_
_entity_poly.entity_id
_entity_poly.type
_entity_poly.pdbx_seq_one_letter_code
_entity_poly.pdbx_strand_id
1 'polypeptide(L)'
;MLFFLILIPDLNNFEHTVFVHVIDQCSQDSKLVVAIIDDILSRLKVYDNSIQQACIRCDNAGCYHSAYTVLSMPALSEKCGIAIRRMDFADPQGGRGSSDRYAAIMKSHVRRYLNEKHDVTNAE
;
A
#
# COMPACT_ATOMS: atom_id res chain seq x y z
N MET A 1 -2.43 2.59 10.73
CA MET A 1 -3.56 2.62 9.79
C MET A 1 -3.30 1.71 8.58
N LEU A 2 -4.32 1.43 7.77
CA LEU A 2 -4.25 0.47 6.65
C LEU A 2 -3.94 1.17 5.33
N PHE A 3 -2.93 0.69 4.61
CA PHE A 3 -2.56 1.15 3.26
C PHE A 3 -2.84 0.01 2.27
N PHE A 4 -3.40 0.34 1.11
CA PHE A 4 -3.66 -0.61 0.04
C PHE A 4 -2.98 -0.08 -1.22
N LEU A 5 -2.01 -0.83 -1.76
CA LEU A 5 -1.54 -0.63 -3.12
C LEU A 5 -1.91 -1.87 -3.92
N ILE A 6 -2.79 -1.68 -4.89
CA ILE A 6 -3.18 -2.71 -5.85
C ILE A 6 -2.21 -2.62 -7.02
N LEU A 7 -1.38 -3.63 -7.21
CA LEU A 7 -0.67 -3.83 -8.47
C LEU A 7 -1.35 -4.93 -9.27
N ILE A 8 -1.50 -4.67 -10.57
CA ILE A 8 -2.03 -5.62 -11.55
C ILE A 8 -0.84 -6.04 -12.41
N PRO A 9 -0.30 -7.26 -12.24
CA PRO A 9 0.62 -7.83 -13.18
C PRO A 9 -0.17 -8.59 -14.26
N ASP A 10 0.22 -8.33 -15.51
CA ASP A 10 -0.17 -9.04 -16.73
C ASP A 10 -1.51 -8.69 -17.42
N LEU A 11 -1.45 -8.59 -18.76
CA LEU A 11 -2.53 -8.22 -19.68
C LEU A 11 -3.50 -9.37 -19.97
N ASN A 12 -3.13 -10.61 -19.62
CA ASN A 12 -3.90 -11.82 -19.92
C ASN A 12 -4.50 -12.52 -18.69
N ASN A 13 -4.06 -12.19 -17.47
CA ASN A 13 -4.67 -12.63 -16.22
C ASN A 13 -4.57 -11.50 -15.19
N PHE A 14 -5.72 -10.95 -14.80
CA PHE A 14 -5.74 -9.90 -13.77
C PHE A 14 -5.52 -10.53 -12.39
N GLU A 15 -4.28 -10.46 -11.91
CA GLU A 15 -3.97 -10.83 -10.53
C GLU A 15 -4.08 -9.61 -9.60
N HIS A 16 -4.54 -9.87 -8.38
CA HIS A 16 -4.73 -8.84 -7.37
C HIS A 16 -4.15 -9.31 -6.05
N THR A 17 -3.10 -8.61 -5.59
CA THR A 17 -2.45 -8.87 -4.30
C THR A 17 -2.70 -7.70 -3.36
N VAL A 18 -2.99 -8.00 -2.08
CA VAL A 18 -3.18 -7.00 -1.03
C VAL A 18 -2.07 -7.12 0.00
N PHE A 19 -1.33 -6.02 0.18
CA PHE A 19 -0.42 -5.86 1.31
C PHE A 19 -1.12 -5.11 2.43
N VAL A 20 -0.98 -5.60 3.65
CA VAL A 20 -1.57 -4.99 4.85
C VAL A 20 -0.48 -4.71 5.87
N HIS A 21 -0.28 -3.43 6.19
CA HIS A 21 0.59 -2.99 7.27
C HIS A 21 -0.27 -2.64 8.48
N VAL A 22 -0.13 -3.43 9.56
CA VAL A 22 -0.75 -3.15 10.86
C VAL A 22 0.28 -2.45 11.72
N ILE A 23 -0.03 -1.24 12.17
CA ILE A 23 0.87 -0.38 12.94
C ILE A 23 0.08 0.15 14.13
N ASP A 24 0.57 -0.13 15.34
CA ASP A 24 -0.07 0.21 16.62
C ASP A 24 -0.05 1.73 16.87
N GLN A 25 1.14 2.33 16.92
CA GLN A 25 1.32 3.77 17.14
C GLN A 25 2.22 4.39 16.07
N CYS A 26 1.65 5.21 15.20
CA CYS A 26 2.42 6.04 14.27
C CYS A 26 1.60 7.23 13.77
N SER A 27 2.26 8.37 13.53
CA SER A 27 1.69 9.48 12.79
C SER A 27 1.64 9.14 11.30
N GLN A 28 0.46 9.32 10.69
CA GLN A 28 0.30 9.21 9.24
C GLN A 28 1.00 10.37 8.52
N ASP A 29 2.31 10.29 8.39
CA ASP A 29 3.15 11.28 7.72
C ASP A 29 3.75 10.73 6.42
N SER A 30 4.35 11.63 5.65
CA SER A 30 4.97 11.30 4.37
C SER A 30 6.13 10.30 4.50
N LYS A 31 6.82 10.24 5.64
CA LYS A 31 7.93 9.31 5.85
C LYS A 31 7.40 7.88 5.96
N LEU A 32 6.34 7.70 6.73
CA LEU A 32 5.68 6.41 6.82
C LEU A 32 5.11 5.97 5.47
N VAL A 33 4.51 6.88 4.70
CA VAL A 33 4.03 6.57 3.34
C VAL A 33 5.15 6.05 2.45
N VAL A 34 6.30 6.73 2.43
CA VAL A 34 7.47 6.32 1.62
C VAL A 34 8.01 4.96 2.08
N ALA A 35 8.10 4.71 3.39
CA ALA A 35 8.55 3.44 3.93
C ALA A 35 7.61 2.27 3.57
N ILE A 36 6.30 2.51 3.57
CA ILE A 36 5.31 1.51 3.13
C ILE A 36 5.45 1.20 1.64
N ILE A 37 5.60 2.22 0.79
CA ILE A 37 5.80 2.03 -0.66
C ILE A 37 7.08 1.23 -0.92
N ASP A 38 8.17 1.54 -0.21
CA ASP A 38 9.44 0.84 -0.30
C ASP A 38 9.33 -0.66 0.04
N ASP A 39 8.70 -0.99 1.18
CA ASP A 39 8.48 -2.39 1.58
C ASP A 39 7.60 -3.13 0.57
N ILE A 40 6.53 -2.51 0.08
CA ILE A 40 5.65 -3.11 -0.93
C ILE A 40 6.41 -3.41 -2.21
N LEU A 41 7.12 -2.43 -2.79
CA LEU A 41 7.89 -2.62 -4.02
C LEU A 41 8.97 -3.68 -3.86
N SER A 42 9.65 -3.70 -2.71
CA SER A 42 10.68 -4.71 -2.41
C SER A 42 10.08 -6.12 -2.35
N ARG A 43 8.94 -6.30 -1.65
CA ARG A 43 8.25 -7.60 -1.57
C ARG A 43 7.70 -8.04 -2.91
N LEU A 44 7.15 -7.13 -3.69
CA LEU A 44 6.68 -7.41 -5.04
C LEU A 44 7.80 -7.89 -5.95
N LYS A 45 8.98 -7.26 -5.88
CA LYS A 45 10.12 -7.68 -6.67
C LYS A 45 10.61 -9.09 -6.32
N VAL A 46 10.54 -9.45 -5.03
CA VAL A 46 10.86 -10.80 -4.55
C VAL A 46 9.78 -11.81 -4.96
N TYR A 47 8.51 -11.42 -4.87
CA TYR A 47 7.37 -12.26 -5.23
C TYR A 47 7.34 -12.55 -6.74
N ASP A 48 7.57 -11.53 -7.56
CA ASP A 48 7.64 -11.63 -9.01
C ASP A 48 8.73 -10.70 -9.57
N ASN A 49 9.87 -11.30 -9.89
CA ASN A 49 11.00 -10.57 -10.44
C ASN A 49 10.76 -10.07 -11.88
N SER A 50 9.72 -10.57 -12.57
CA SER A 50 9.33 -10.13 -13.92
C SER A 50 8.70 -8.74 -13.93
N ILE A 51 8.24 -8.23 -12.77
CA ILE A 51 7.71 -6.87 -12.64
C ILE A 51 8.85 -5.87 -12.88
N GLN A 52 8.72 -5.09 -13.96
CA GLN A 52 9.69 -4.07 -14.34
C GLN A 52 9.20 -2.65 -14.10
N GLN A 53 7.88 -2.44 -14.04
CA GLN A 53 7.29 -1.10 -13.98
C GLN A 53 6.10 -1.09 -13.03
N ALA A 54 5.86 0.05 -12.40
CA ALA A 54 4.71 0.27 -11.53
C ALA A 54 4.08 1.65 -11.78
N CYS A 55 2.75 1.69 -11.71
CA CYS A 55 1.98 2.92 -11.56
C CYS A 55 1.37 2.90 -10.17
N ILE A 56 1.61 3.96 -9.40
CA ILE A 56 1.14 4.07 -8.03
C ILE A 56 -0.14 4.90 -8.03
N ARG A 57 -1.18 4.43 -7.33
CA ARG A 57 -2.38 5.22 -7.07
C ARG A 57 -2.56 5.38 -5.56
N CYS A 58 -2.73 6.61 -5.12
CA CYS A 58 -2.86 6.96 -3.71
C CYS A 58 -4.16 7.73 -3.42
N ASP A 59 -4.50 7.84 -2.14
CA ASP A 59 -5.44 8.84 -1.65
C ASP A 59 -4.86 10.26 -1.81
N ASN A 60 -5.73 11.28 -1.79
CA ASN A 60 -5.35 12.68 -1.97
C ASN A 60 -5.04 13.41 -0.65
N ALA A 61 -4.85 12.70 0.47
CA ALA A 61 -4.38 13.33 1.71
C ALA A 61 -2.93 13.82 1.60
N GLY A 62 -2.60 14.87 2.35
CA GLY A 62 -1.30 15.57 2.31
C GLY A 62 -0.07 14.66 2.43
N CYS A 63 -0.16 13.57 3.19
CA CYS A 63 0.95 12.62 3.35
C CYS A 63 1.28 11.84 2.06
N TYR A 64 0.33 11.66 1.15
CA TYR A 64 0.55 10.98 -0.13
C TYR A 64 1.10 11.91 -1.21
N HIS A 65 0.63 13.17 -1.27
CA HIS A 65 1.00 14.11 -2.34
C HIS A 65 2.02 15.19 -1.88
N SER A 66 2.65 15.00 -0.72
CA SER A 66 3.72 15.89 -0.25
C SER A 66 4.93 15.86 -1.18
N ALA A 67 5.69 16.96 -1.20
CA ALA A 67 6.96 17.02 -1.94
C ALA A 67 7.92 15.90 -1.54
N TYR A 68 8.00 15.57 -0.24
CA TYR A 68 8.83 14.47 0.24
C TYR A 68 8.44 13.12 -0.40
N THR A 69 7.15 12.81 -0.44
CA THR A 69 6.66 11.56 -1.03
C THR A 69 6.96 11.48 -2.51
N VAL A 70 6.60 12.53 -3.27
CA VAL A 70 6.80 12.57 -4.73
C VAL A 70 8.28 12.50 -5.09
N LEU A 71 9.14 13.26 -4.41
CA LEU A 71 10.58 13.29 -4.67
C LEU A 71 11.31 12.02 -4.23
N SER A 72 10.69 11.18 -3.38
CA SER A 72 11.28 9.90 -2.97
C SER A 72 11.11 8.80 -4.04
N MET A 73 10.16 8.95 -4.97
CA MET A 73 9.84 7.90 -5.94
C MET A 73 11.03 7.49 -6.84
N PRO A 74 11.85 8.41 -7.40
CA PRO A 74 13.01 8.02 -8.18
C PRO A 74 14.01 7.16 -7.40
N ALA A 75 14.29 7.54 -6.14
CA ALA A 75 15.22 6.80 -5.28
C ALA A 75 14.67 5.40 -4.93
N LEU A 76 13.37 5.28 -4.65
CA LEU A 76 12.75 3.97 -4.44
C LEU A 76 12.79 3.12 -5.71
N SER A 77 12.52 3.73 -6.87
CA SER A 77 12.53 3.06 -8.17
C SER A 77 13.91 2.46 -8.48
N GLU A 78 14.98 3.22 -8.25
CA GLU A 78 16.35 2.75 -8.38
C GLU A 78 16.66 1.62 -7.39
N LYS A 79 16.28 1.80 -6.12
CA LYS A 79 16.54 0.82 -5.05
C LYS A 79 15.89 -0.54 -5.31
N CYS A 80 14.63 -0.57 -5.72
CA CYS A 80 13.88 -1.83 -5.91
C CYS A 80 14.01 -2.41 -7.33
N GLY A 81 14.59 -1.66 -8.28
CA GLY A 81 14.68 -2.09 -9.68
C GLY A 81 13.32 -2.16 -10.40
N ILE A 82 12.30 -1.45 -9.92
CA ILE A 82 10.99 -1.30 -10.56
C ILE A 82 10.85 0.16 -11.00
N ALA A 83 10.63 0.40 -12.29
CA ALA A 83 10.43 1.74 -12.84
C ALA A 83 9.06 2.30 -12.43
N ILE A 84 9.04 3.27 -11.50
CA ILE A 84 7.81 3.97 -11.11
C ILE A 84 7.49 5.00 -12.20
N ARG A 85 6.46 4.73 -13.01
CA ARG A 85 6.13 5.54 -14.20
C ARG A 85 5.23 6.71 -13.89
N ARG A 86 4.32 6.54 -12.93
CA ARG A 86 3.31 7.54 -12.59
C ARG A 86 2.84 7.37 -11.15
N MET A 87 2.47 8.50 -10.56
CA MET A 87 1.77 8.56 -9.28
C MET A 87 0.45 9.32 -9.49
N ASP A 88 -0.67 8.62 -9.34
CA ASP A 88 -2.01 9.16 -9.49
C ASP A 88 -2.67 9.35 -8.12
N PHE A 89 -3.44 10.42 -7.96
CA PHE A 89 -4.16 10.71 -6.73
C PHE A 89 -5.67 10.61 -6.96
N ALA A 90 -6.36 9.83 -6.13
CA ALA A 90 -7.80 9.62 -6.26
C ALA A 90 -8.59 10.91 -5.95
N ASP A 91 -9.71 11.11 -6.64
CA ASP A 91 -10.63 12.19 -6.30
C ASP A 91 -11.16 11.98 -4.86
N PRO A 92 -11.24 13.04 -4.02
CA PRO A 92 -11.83 12.96 -2.70
C PRO A 92 -13.21 12.28 -2.63
N GLN A 93 -14.01 12.30 -3.70
CA GLN A 93 -15.35 11.70 -3.78
C GLN A 93 -15.43 10.46 -4.68
N GLY A 94 -14.32 10.02 -5.30
CA GLY A 94 -14.34 8.96 -6.31
C GLY A 94 -13.05 8.16 -6.42
N GLY A 95 -13.16 6.82 -6.40
CA GLY A 95 -12.05 5.94 -6.78
C GLY A 95 -11.24 5.32 -5.64
N ARG A 96 -11.78 5.27 -4.42
CA ARG A 96 -11.22 4.51 -3.29
C ARG A 96 -11.96 3.21 -2.97
N GLY A 97 -13.05 2.90 -3.69
CA GLY A 97 -14.02 1.86 -3.30
C GLY A 97 -13.45 0.45 -3.13
N SER A 98 -12.43 0.04 -3.90
CA SER A 98 -11.79 -1.27 -3.73
C SER A 98 -10.94 -1.32 -2.46
N SER A 99 -10.03 -0.35 -2.28
CA SER A 99 -9.20 -0.18 -1.09
C SER A 99 -10.04 -0.09 0.18
N ASP A 100 -11.06 0.78 0.19
CA ASP A 100 -11.94 0.98 1.35
C ASP A 100 -12.72 -0.29 1.70
N ARG A 101 -13.13 -1.07 0.70
CA ARG A 101 -13.79 -2.36 0.91
C ARG A 101 -12.85 -3.36 1.59
N TYR A 102 -11.61 -3.51 1.12
CA TYR A 102 -10.63 -4.37 1.78
C TYR A 102 -10.32 -3.89 3.20
N ALA A 103 -10.20 -2.57 3.41
CA ALA A 103 -10.03 -1.99 4.74
C ALA A 103 -11.18 -2.36 5.68
N ALA A 104 -12.43 -2.26 5.22
CA ALA A 104 -13.60 -2.60 5.99
C ALA A 104 -13.64 -4.10 6.34
N ILE A 105 -13.34 -4.98 5.38
CA ILE A 105 -13.29 -6.43 5.59
C ILE A 105 -12.21 -6.77 6.63
N MET A 106 -10.99 -6.25 6.48
CA MET A 106 -9.89 -6.52 7.42
C MET A 106 -10.20 -6.01 8.83
N LYS A 107 -10.73 -4.79 8.97
CA LYS A 107 -11.17 -4.26 10.27
C LYS A 107 -12.25 -5.14 10.91
N SER A 108 -13.15 -5.70 10.11
CA SER A 108 -14.19 -6.62 10.59
C SER A 108 -13.58 -7.92 11.13
N HIS A 109 -12.62 -8.51 10.42
CA HIS A 109 -11.90 -9.71 10.88
C HIS A 109 -11.12 -9.47 12.17
N VAL A 110 -10.35 -8.38 12.23
CA VAL A 110 -9.61 -7.99 13.44
C VAL A 110 -10.57 -7.82 14.63
N ARG A 111 -11.69 -7.13 14.44
CA ARG A 111 -12.70 -6.95 15.49
C ARG A 111 -13.30 -8.28 15.94
N ARG A 112 -13.61 -9.19 15.01
CA ARG A 112 -14.15 -10.51 15.36
C ARG A 112 -13.17 -11.30 16.20
N TYR A 113 -11.90 -11.31 15.82
CA TYR A 113 -10.83 -12.00 16.54
C TYR A 113 -10.64 -11.44 17.96
N LEU A 114 -10.66 -10.11 18.12
CA LEU A 114 -10.65 -9.47 19.43
C LEU A 114 -11.87 -9.85 20.29
N ASN A 115 -13.06 -9.94 19.69
CA ASN A 115 -14.28 -10.32 20.40
C ASN A 115 -14.26 -11.78 20.89
N GLU A 116 -13.46 -12.64 20.26
CA GLU A 116 -13.19 -14.02 20.68
C GLU A 116 -12.17 -14.08 21.85
N LYS A 117 -11.77 -12.93 22.41
CA LYS A 117 -10.78 -12.75 23.48
C LYS A 117 -9.34 -13.09 23.07
N HIS A 118 -9.06 -13.06 21.76
CA HIS A 118 -7.69 -13.12 21.27
C HIS A 118 -7.02 -11.75 21.31
N ASP A 119 -5.69 -11.74 21.29
CA ASP A 119 -4.87 -10.54 21.22
C ASP A 119 -4.30 -10.41 19.79
N VAL A 120 -4.27 -9.19 19.26
CA VAL A 120 -3.77 -8.88 17.89
C VAL A 120 -2.39 -8.26 17.92
N THR A 121 -1.83 -8.08 19.11
CA THR A 121 -0.52 -7.46 19.35
C THR A 121 0.56 -8.50 19.66
N ASN A 122 0.17 -9.74 19.98
CA ASN A 122 1.09 -10.88 20.07
C ASN A 122 1.16 -11.60 18.71
N ALA A 123 2.36 -11.61 18.11
CA ALA A 123 2.63 -12.38 16.90
C ALA A 123 3.00 -13.84 17.23
N GLU A 124 2.18 -14.52 18.03
CA GLU A 124 2.33 -15.96 18.31
C GLU A 124 1.49 -16.83 17.38
#